data_AF-T1A5D9-F1
#
_entry.id   AF-T1A5D9-F1
#
_cell.length_a   1.000
_cell.length_b   1.000
_cell.length_c   1.000
_cell.angle_alpha   90.00
_cell.angle_beta   90.00
_cell.angle_gamma   90.00
#
_symmetry.space_group_name_H-M   'P 1'
#
loop_
_entity.id
_entity.type
_entity.pdbx_description
1 polymer ?
#
loop_
_entity_poly.entity_id
_entity_poly.type
_entity_poly.pdbx_seq_one_letter_code
_entity_poly.pdbx_strand_id
1 'polypeptide(L)'
;YAYSIDDKAHAGLLKVGQTTRNVKLRVAEQLKTAGIKNYTIALDESAERNDGSLFSDFDVRAALVRRGFEKIELEWMRCAVADVRIVLAELRTGQRFSGTHHETFGMRREQAYAVDKTFDYYHSIWAENRNAVPRFLWNAKMRFGKTFTAYQLAKKLGARRVLVLTFKPAVEDAWQTDLESHVDFDGWQYLSRSSGSDPTQIDRAQPVVYFGSFQDLLGHDAAG
;
A
#
# COMPACT_ATOMS: atom_id res chain seq x y z
N TYR A 1 -13.08 4.78 17.30
CA TYR A 1 -14.00 3.67 17.64
C TYR A 1 -14.79 3.24 16.42
N ALA A 2 -15.36 2.03 16.43
CA ALA A 2 -16.30 1.58 15.43
C ALA A 2 -17.43 0.76 16.08
N TYR A 3 -18.66 0.88 15.55
CA TYR A 3 -19.79 0.06 16.00
C TYR A 3 -20.71 -0.35 14.85
N SER A 4 -21.44 -1.43 15.06
CA SER A 4 -22.52 -1.92 14.19
C SER A 4 -23.87 -1.79 14.88
N ILE A 5 -24.94 -1.76 14.08
CA ILE A 5 -26.33 -1.86 14.54
C ILE A 5 -26.91 -3.14 13.94
N ASP A 6 -27.60 -3.92 14.76
CA ASP A 6 -28.22 -5.20 14.38
C ASP A 6 -29.60 -4.97 13.75
N ASP A 7 -29.63 -4.32 12.58
CA ASP A 7 -30.84 -4.15 11.79
C ASP A 7 -30.57 -4.41 10.29
N LYS A 8 -31.65 -4.48 9.50
CA LYS A 8 -31.56 -4.74 8.06
C LYS A 8 -30.89 -3.60 7.27
N ALA A 9 -31.01 -2.36 7.71
CA ALA A 9 -30.48 -1.20 7.00
C ALA A 9 -28.95 -1.07 7.17
N HIS A 10 -28.43 -1.51 8.31
CA HIS A 10 -27.01 -1.43 8.67
C HIS A 10 -26.28 -2.77 8.56
N ALA A 11 -26.91 -3.79 7.99
CA ALA A 11 -26.30 -5.10 7.80
C ALA A 11 -24.99 -5.00 7.00
N GLY A 12 -23.89 -5.49 7.61
CA GLY A 12 -22.55 -5.44 7.02
C GLY A 12 -21.92 -4.03 7.00
N LEU A 13 -22.47 -3.07 7.75
CA LEU A 13 -21.92 -1.73 7.88
C LEU A 13 -21.29 -1.51 9.26
N LEU A 14 -20.20 -0.75 9.27
CA LEU A 14 -19.59 -0.22 10.48
C LEU A 14 -19.61 1.30 10.43
N LYS A 15 -20.09 1.93 11.50
CA LYS A 15 -19.89 3.37 11.70
C LYS A 15 -18.51 3.57 12.30
N VAL A 16 -17.65 4.30 11.60
CA VAL A 16 -16.29 4.62 12.06
C VAL A 16 -16.27 6.07 12.53
N GLY A 17 -15.95 6.31 13.80
CA GLY A 17 -15.97 7.66 14.38
C GLY A 17 -14.86 7.90 15.40
N GLN A 18 -14.69 9.18 15.75
CA GLN A 18 -13.71 9.64 16.75
C GLN A 18 -14.40 10.35 17.93
N THR A 19 -13.83 10.19 19.13
CA THR A 19 -14.24 10.94 20.32
C THR A 19 -13.10 11.03 21.33
N THR A 20 -13.10 12.07 22.15
CA THR A 20 -12.23 12.24 23.34
C THR A 20 -12.94 11.83 24.64
N ARG A 21 -14.22 11.44 24.56
CA ARG A 21 -15.03 10.99 25.70
C ARG A 21 -15.08 9.47 25.75
N ASN A 22 -15.69 8.92 26.81
CA ASN A 22 -15.95 7.49 26.87
C ASN A 22 -16.82 7.03 25.68
N VAL A 23 -16.35 6.02 24.94
CA VAL A 23 -16.99 5.55 23.71
C VAL A 23 -18.41 5.04 23.95
N LYS A 24 -18.65 4.31 25.05
CA LYS A 24 -20.00 3.80 25.36
C LYS A 24 -20.99 4.93 25.55
N LEU A 25 -20.60 5.99 26.26
CA LEU A 25 -21.44 7.17 26.44
C LEU A 25 -21.68 7.88 25.11
N ARG A 26 -20.64 8.09 24.30
CA ARG A 26 -20.76 8.75 23.00
C ARG A 26 -21.69 8.01 22.04
N VAL A 27 -21.57 6.68 21.96
CA VAL A 27 -22.43 5.86 21.09
C VAL A 27 -23.87 5.85 21.61
N ALA A 28 -24.06 5.74 22.93
CA ALA A 28 -25.39 5.82 23.53
C ALA A 28 -26.07 7.17 23.26
N GLU A 29 -25.34 8.29 23.34
CA GLU A 29 -25.85 9.63 23.00
C GLU A 29 -26.33 9.72 21.55
N GLN A 30 -25.56 9.18 20.60
CA GLN A 30 -25.91 9.19 19.18
C GLN A 30 -27.18 8.38 18.89
N LEU A 31 -27.31 7.21 19.54
CA LEU A 31 -28.38 6.26 19.26
C LEU A 31 -29.66 6.53 20.07
N LYS A 32 -29.56 7.31 21.15
CA LYS A 32 -30.71 7.67 22.01
C LYS A 32 -31.83 8.34 21.24
N THR A 33 -31.52 9.25 20.34
CA THR A 33 -32.50 10.00 19.55
C THR A 33 -33.37 9.08 18.68
N ALA A 34 -32.78 8.02 18.15
CA ALA A 34 -33.47 7.02 17.32
C ALA A 34 -34.02 5.83 18.13
N GLY A 35 -33.83 5.79 19.46
CA GLY A 35 -34.27 4.69 20.32
C GLY A 35 -33.55 3.36 20.07
N ILE A 36 -32.41 3.36 19.39
CA ILE A 36 -31.66 2.16 18.99
C ILE A 36 -30.90 1.59 20.19
N LYS A 37 -31.13 0.31 20.51
CA LYS A 37 -30.48 -0.40 21.64
C LYS A 37 -29.67 -1.63 21.22
N ASN A 38 -29.89 -2.10 20.01
CA ASN A 38 -29.30 -3.28 19.39
C ASN A 38 -28.02 -2.91 18.64
N TYR A 39 -27.00 -2.42 19.35
CA TYR A 39 -25.71 -2.05 18.76
C TYR A 39 -24.55 -2.75 19.46
N THR A 40 -23.45 -2.95 18.73
CA THR A 40 -22.23 -3.54 19.26
C THR A 40 -21.05 -2.63 18.95
N ILE A 41 -20.35 -2.16 19.98
CA ILE A 41 -19.07 -1.47 19.82
C ILE A 41 -18.01 -2.52 19.51
N ALA A 42 -17.53 -2.52 18.27
CA ALA A 42 -16.57 -3.48 17.78
C ALA A 42 -15.11 -3.06 18.03
N LEU A 43 -14.85 -1.75 18.08
CA LEU A 43 -13.50 -1.19 18.27
C LEU A 43 -13.52 0.06 19.15
N ASP A 44 -12.55 0.12 20.06
CA ASP A 44 -12.17 1.30 20.83
C ASP A 44 -10.63 1.34 20.87
N GLU A 45 -10.03 2.26 20.13
CA GLU A 45 -8.61 2.23 19.75
C GLU A 45 -8.07 3.67 19.69
N SER A 46 -6.82 3.87 20.11
CA SER A 46 -6.13 5.18 20.04
C SER A 46 -5.86 5.60 18.60
N ALA A 47 -5.99 6.89 18.32
CA ALA A 47 -5.74 7.52 17.02
C ALA A 47 -4.39 8.26 16.97
N GLU A 48 -3.38 7.65 17.61
CA GLU A 48 -2.00 8.14 17.68
C GLU A 48 -1.10 7.27 16.82
N ARG A 49 -0.20 7.90 16.06
CA ARG A 49 0.83 7.25 15.25
C ARG A 49 2.07 6.95 16.09
N ASN A 50 2.94 6.09 15.57
CA ASN A 50 4.19 5.73 16.24
C ASN A 50 5.14 6.92 16.46
N ASP A 51 5.01 7.98 15.65
CA ASP A 51 5.77 9.23 15.79
C ASP A 51 5.12 10.24 16.77
N GLY A 52 4.03 9.86 17.44
CA GLY A 52 3.26 10.70 18.37
C GLY A 52 2.28 11.67 17.70
N SER A 53 2.23 11.73 16.36
CA SER A 53 1.23 12.52 15.65
C SER A 53 -0.15 11.86 15.70
N LEU A 54 -1.21 12.64 15.55
CA LEU A 54 -2.58 12.13 15.57
C LEU A 54 -3.17 11.99 14.17
N PHE A 55 -4.05 10.99 13.98
CA PHE A 55 -4.90 10.86 12.81
C PHE A 55 -6.38 10.92 13.19
N SER A 56 -7.23 11.22 12.23
CA SER A 56 -8.67 11.37 12.42
C SER A 56 -9.45 10.15 11.93
N ASP A 57 -10.71 10.04 12.34
CA ASP A 57 -11.65 9.10 11.73
C ASP A 57 -11.88 9.36 10.24
N PHE A 58 -11.73 10.62 9.78
CA PHE A 58 -11.72 10.94 8.35
C PHE A 58 -10.57 10.25 7.63
N ASP A 59 -9.38 10.22 8.22
CA ASP A 59 -8.21 9.53 7.65
C ASP A 59 -8.45 8.02 7.55
N VAL A 60 -9.07 7.43 8.59
CA VAL A 60 -9.47 6.00 8.59
C VAL A 60 -10.47 5.71 7.48
N ARG A 61 -11.53 6.51 7.34
CA ARG A 61 -12.53 6.34 6.27
C ARG A 61 -11.92 6.56 4.89
N ALA A 62 -11.05 7.55 4.73
CA ALA A 62 -10.37 7.81 3.47
C ALA A 62 -9.45 6.64 3.08
N ALA A 63 -8.74 6.04 4.03
CA ALA A 63 -7.92 4.86 3.80
C ALA A 63 -8.76 3.62 3.44
N LEU A 64 -9.91 3.41 4.08
CA LEU A 64 -10.86 2.36 3.70
C LEU A 64 -11.39 2.57 2.26
N VAL A 65 -11.74 3.81 1.89
CA VAL A 65 -12.17 4.12 0.50
C VAL A 65 -11.03 3.87 -0.49
N ARG A 66 -9.79 4.26 -0.17
CA ARG A 66 -8.61 3.96 -1.01
C ARG A 66 -8.40 2.46 -1.22
N ARG A 67 -8.76 1.65 -0.22
CA ARG A 67 -8.74 0.18 -0.29
C ARG A 67 -9.94 -0.43 -1.05
N GLY A 68 -10.84 0.39 -1.59
CA GLY A 68 -12.00 -0.06 -2.36
C GLY A 68 -13.27 -0.34 -1.54
N PHE A 69 -13.28 -0.05 -0.24
CA PHE A 69 -14.48 -0.21 0.56
C PHE A 69 -15.49 0.90 0.30
N GLU A 70 -16.77 0.53 0.22
CA GLU A 70 -17.86 1.44 -0.09
C GLU A 70 -18.23 2.31 1.14
N LYS A 71 -18.31 3.63 0.92
CA LYS A 71 -18.86 4.58 1.88
C LYS A 71 -20.34 4.81 1.56
N ILE A 72 -21.24 4.32 2.42
CA ILE A 72 -22.69 4.37 2.17
C ILE A 72 -23.23 5.77 2.47
N GLU A 73 -23.06 6.23 3.70
CA GLU A 73 -23.56 7.53 4.14
C GLU A 73 -22.75 8.04 5.32
N LEU A 74 -22.29 9.29 5.24
CA LEU A 74 -21.56 9.98 6.31
C LEU A 74 -20.36 9.17 6.85
N GLU A 75 -20.55 8.49 7.99
CA GLU A 75 -19.52 7.75 8.72
C GLU A 75 -19.68 6.22 8.57
N TRP A 76 -20.67 5.77 7.80
CA TRP A 76 -20.97 4.36 7.57
C TRP A 76 -20.16 3.79 6.40
N MET A 77 -19.40 2.75 6.71
CA MET A 77 -18.53 2.03 5.78
C MET A 77 -19.00 0.58 5.64
N ARG A 78 -19.03 0.04 4.42
CA ARG A 78 -19.23 -1.38 4.16
C ARG A 78 -17.89 -2.10 4.30
N CYS A 79 -17.56 -2.54 5.50
CA CYS A 79 -16.32 -3.26 5.81
C CYS A 79 -16.47 -4.13 7.06
N ALA A 80 -15.53 -5.06 7.25
CA ALA A 80 -15.39 -5.84 8.45
C ALA A 80 -14.49 -5.14 9.48
N VAL A 81 -14.58 -5.58 10.74
CA VAL A 81 -13.75 -5.06 11.84
C VAL A 81 -12.26 -5.27 11.57
N ALA A 82 -11.92 -6.39 10.92
CA ALA A 82 -10.54 -6.69 10.51
C ALA A 82 -9.98 -5.64 9.54
N ASP A 83 -10.78 -5.17 8.59
CA ASP A 83 -10.36 -4.15 7.62
C ASP A 83 -10.03 -2.82 8.31
N VAL A 84 -10.86 -2.42 9.28
CA VAL A 84 -10.61 -1.23 10.10
C VAL A 84 -9.32 -1.40 10.92
N ARG A 85 -9.06 -2.58 11.49
CA ARG A 85 -7.82 -2.86 12.23
C ARG A 85 -6.58 -2.75 11.33
N ILE A 86 -6.66 -3.24 10.10
CA ILE A 86 -5.57 -3.12 9.12
C ILE A 86 -5.29 -1.65 8.83
N VAL A 87 -6.33 -0.87 8.49
CA VAL A 87 -6.18 0.58 8.22
C VAL A 87 -5.63 1.33 9.43
N LEU A 88 -6.07 1.00 10.65
CA LEU A 88 -5.52 1.60 11.86
C LEU A 88 -4.03 1.30 12.01
N ALA A 89 -3.61 0.06 11.74
CA ALA A 89 -2.22 -0.32 11.81
C ALA A 89 -1.38 0.41 10.73
N GLU A 90 -1.91 0.60 9.53
CA GLU A 90 -1.23 1.38 8.48
C GLU A 90 -1.06 2.85 8.89
N LEU A 91 -2.13 3.46 9.38
CA LEU A 91 -2.09 4.86 9.81
C LEU A 91 -1.15 5.05 10.99
N ARG A 92 -1.05 4.06 11.89
CA ARG A 92 -0.13 4.09 13.04
C ARG A 92 1.33 4.02 12.63
N THR A 93 1.64 3.12 11.71
CA THR A 93 3.02 2.85 11.28
C THR A 93 3.49 3.78 10.17
N GLY A 94 2.56 4.44 9.47
CA GLY A 94 2.86 5.15 8.22
C GLY A 94 3.13 4.21 7.04
N GLN A 95 3.14 2.89 7.27
CA GLN A 95 3.39 1.87 6.26
C GLN A 95 2.06 1.42 5.66
N ARG A 96 2.01 1.24 4.35
CA ARG A 96 0.88 0.55 3.72
C ARG A 96 1.10 -0.95 3.82
N PHE A 97 0.10 -1.66 4.30
CA PHE A 97 0.13 -3.12 4.38
C PHE A 97 -0.49 -3.71 3.11
N SER A 98 0.25 -4.57 2.42
CA SER A 98 -0.28 -5.35 1.30
C SER A 98 -1.53 -6.12 1.75
N GLY A 99 -2.65 -5.82 1.09
CA GLY A 99 -3.95 -6.44 1.39
C GLY A 99 -5.06 -6.07 0.41
N THR A 100 -4.72 -5.41 -0.70
CA THR A 100 -5.65 -5.02 -1.76
C THR A 100 -5.16 -5.46 -3.12
N HIS A 101 -4.29 -6.48 -3.20
CA HIS A 101 -3.86 -7.00 -4.50
C HIS A 101 -5.07 -7.63 -5.20
N HIS A 102 -5.66 -6.93 -6.15
CA HIS A 102 -6.88 -7.33 -6.86
C HIS A 102 -6.66 -7.38 -8.37
N GLU A 103 -5.61 -6.74 -8.87
CA GLU A 103 -5.23 -6.82 -10.26
C GLU A 103 -4.61 -8.19 -10.55
N THR A 104 -5.15 -8.87 -11.56
CA THR A 104 -4.82 -10.25 -11.93
C THR A 104 -4.42 -10.38 -13.41
N PHE A 105 -4.18 -9.25 -14.08
CA PHE A 105 -3.87 -9.26 -15.50
C PHE A 105 -2.47 -9.84 -15.76
N GLY A 106 -2.34 -10.65 -16.80
CA GLY A 106 -1.04 -11.17 -17.23
C GLY A 106 -0.23 -10.15 -18.02
N MET A 107 1.07 -10.45 -18.21
CA MET A 107 1.90 -9.75 -19.20
C MET A 107 1.34 -9.92 -20.61
N ARG A 108 1.35 -8.82 -21.38
CA ARG A 108 1.15 -8.87 -22.83
C ARG A 108 2.31 -9.58 -23.50
N ARG A 109 2.10 -10.09 -24.71
CA ARG A 109 3.12 -10.86 -25.46
C ARG A 109 4.44 -10.09 -25.61
N GLU A 110 4.38 -8.79 -25.89
CA GLU A 110 5.56 -7.95 -26.02
C GLU A 110 6.31 -7.72 -24.69
N GLN A 111 5.59 -7.72 -23.57
CA GLN A 111 6.17 -7.59 -22.23
C GLN A 111 6.85 -8.90 -21.83
N ALA A 112 6.16 -10.04 -22.02
CA ALA A 112 6.72 -11.37 -21.77
C ALA A 112 8.00 -11.60 -22.60
N TYR A 113 7.96 -11.28 -23.89
CA TYR A 113 9.15 -11.36 -24.74
C TYR A 113 10.31 -10.49 -24.24
N ALA A 114 10.04 -9.27 -23.76
CA ALA A 114 11.07 -8.40 -23.21
C ALA A 114 11.67 -8.97 -21.91
N VAL A 115 10.83 -9.51 -21.02
CA VAL A 115 11.28 -10.17 -19.78
C VAL A 115 12.11 -11.40 -20.08
N ASP A 116 11.63 -12.29 -20.96
CA ASP A 116 12.32 -13.52 -21.33
C ASP A 116 13.69 -13.23 -21.95
N LYS A 117 13.73 -12.31 -22.91
CA LYS A 117 14.97 -11.91 -23.57
C LYS A 117 16.00 -11.33 -22.60
N THR A 118 15.55 -10.51 -21.65
CA THR A 118 16.46 -9.94 -20.64
C THR A 118 16.92 -10.98 -19.63
N PHE A 119 16.02 -11.87 -19.19
CA PHE A 119 16.34 -12.97 -18.29
C PHE A 119 17.39 -13.91 -18.91
N ASP A 120 17.18 -14.35 -20.15
CA ASP A 120 18.09 -15.25 -20.85
C ASP A 120 19.47 -14.60 -21.05
N TYR A 121 19.50 -13.31 -21.41
CA TYR A 121 20.75 -12.55 -21.53
C TYR A 121 21.49 -12.42 -20.19
N TYR A 122 20.80 -12.15 -19.09
CA TYR A 122 21.45 -12.11 -17.77
C TYR A 122 22.02 -13.47 -17.39
N HIS A 123 21.27 -14.54 -17.63
CA HIS A 123 21.72 -15.90 -17.36
C HIS A 123 22.91 -16.33 -18.23
N SER A 124 22.97 -15.93 -19.50
CA SER A 124 24.13 -16.23 -20.35
C SER A 124 25.40 -15.55 -19.83
N ILE A 125 25.31 -14.28 -19.42
CA ILE A 125 26.44 -13.55 -18.84
C ILE A 125 26.86 -14.16 -17.49
N TRP A 126 25.92 -14.57 -16.64
CA TRP A 126 26.24 -15.20 -15.36
C TRP A 126 26.77 -16.62 -15.48
N ALA A 127 26.46 -17.34 -16.56
CA ALA A 127 27.04 -18.64 -16.85
C ALA A 127 28.55 -18.52 -17.16
N GLU A 128 28.97 -17.42 -17.79
CA GLU A 128 30.38 -17.12 -18.03
C GLU A 128 31.07 -16.51 -16.80
N ASN A 129 30.39 -15.59 -16.12
CA ASN A 129 30.91 -14.94 -14.91
C ASN A 129 29.79 -14.63 -13.91
N ARG A 130 29.73 -15.42 -12.84
CA ARG A 130 28.70 -15.32 -11.80
C ARG A 130 28.65 -13.97 -11.07
N ASN A 131 29.76 -13.21 -11.09
CA ASN A 131 29.90 -11.91 -10.44
C ASN A 131 29.75 -10.73 -11.43
N ALA A 132 29.48 -11.00 -12.71
CA ALA A 132 29.24 -9.95 -13.68
C ALA A 132 27.97 -9.15 -13.35
N VAL A 133 27.98 -7.88 -13.74
CA VAL A 133 26.85 -6.95 -13.59
C VAL A 133 26.29 -6.65 -14.99
N PRO A 134 25.48 -7.58 -15.56
CA PRO A 134 24.94 -7.40 -16.90
C PRO A 134 24.02 -6.18 -16.96
N ARG A 135 23.99 -5.53 -18.11
CA ARG A 135 23.15 -4.34 -18.37
C ARG A 135 22.26 -4.60 -19.57
N PHE A 136 20.99 -4.25 -19.45
CA PHE A 136 20.01 -4.37 -20.52
C PHE A 136 19.25 -3.06 -20.69
N LEU A 137 18.97 -2.67 -21.94
CA LEU A 137 18.18 -1.48 -22.26
C LEU A 137 16.93 -1.88 -23.04
N TRP A 138 15.75 -1.56 -22.50
CA TRP A 138 14.50 -1.67 -23.23
C TRP A 138 14.19 -0.37 -23.97
N ASN A 139 14.23 -0.41 -25.31
CA ASN A 139 13.67 0.66 -26.13
C ASN A 139 12.14 0.50 -26.23
N ALA A 140 11.43 1.00 -25.23
CA ALA A 140 10.00 0.77 -25.06
C ALA A 140 9.15 2.02 -25.38
N LYS A 141 8.11 1.84 -26.20
CA LYS A 141 7.13 2.89 -26.54
C LYS A 141 6.36 3.39 -25.30
N MET A 142 5.66 4.53 -25.46
CA MET A 142 4.69 4.99 -24.47
C MET A 142 3.61 3.93 -24.23
N ARG A 143 3.13 3.81 -22.98
CA ARG A 143 2.12 2.80 -22.55
C ARG A 143 2.52 1.33 -22.72
N PHE A 144 3.81 1.03 -22.86
CA PHE A 144 4.32 -0.34 -22.82
C PHE A 144 4.09 -1.05 -21.47
N GLY A 145 3.85 -0.32 -20.37
CA GLY A 145 3.76 -0.90 -19.03
C GLY A 145 5.15 -1.21 -18.46
N LYS A 146 6.06 -0.23 -18.54
CA LYS A 146 7.47 -0.39 -18.14
C LYS A 146 7.63 -0.84 -16.68
N THR A 147 6.83 -0.27 -15.79
CA THR A 147 6.87 -0.54 -14.35
C THR A 147 6.48 -1.99 -14.04
N PHE A 148 5.25 -2.39 -14.39
CA PHE A 148 4.82 -3.79 -14.32
C PHE A 148 5.81 -4.77 -14.96
N THR A 149 6.31 -4.47 -16.17
CA THR A 149 7.27 -5.36 -16.86
C THR A 149 8.61 -5.47 -16.11
N ALA A 150 9.07 -4.39 -15.47
CA ALA A 150 10.28 -4.40 -14.65
C ALA A 150 10.09 -5.23 -13.37
N TYR A 151 8.94 -5.14 -12.70
CA TYR A 151 8.64 -5.98 -11.54
C TYR A 151 8.50 -7.45 -11.90
N GLN A 152 7.91 -7.78 -13.05
CA GLN A 152 7.87 -9.15 -13.55
C GLN A 152 9.27 -9.71 -13.83
N LEU A 153 10.17 -8.91 -14.40
CA LEU A 153 11.57 -9.30 -14.55
C LEU A 153 12.24 -9.53 -13.18
N ALA A 154 12.04 -8.63 -12.22
CA ALA A 154 12.60 -8.77 -10.87
C ALA A 154 12.08 -10.03 -10.16
N LYS A 155 10.79 -10.32 -10.27
CA LYS A 155 10.16 -11.55 -9.78
C LYS A 155 10.75 -12.78 -10.45
N LYS A 156 10.87 -12.79 -11.78
CA LYS A 156 11.46 -13.92 -12.54
C LYS A 156 12.93 -14.17 -12.17
N LEU A 157 13.69 -13.11 -11.88
CA LEU A 157 15.08 -13.20 -11.41
C LEU A 157 15.21 -13.60 -9.93
N GLY A 158 14.10 -13.67 -9.17
CA GLY A 158 14.14 -13.90 -7.73
C GLY A 158 14.81 -12.78 -6.95
N ALA A 159 14.77 -11.55 -7.46
CA ALA A 159 15.42 -10.40 -6.85
C ALA A 159 14.75 -10.04 -5.51
N ARG A 160 15.54 -10.02 -4.42
CA ARG A 160 15.05 -9.63 -3.08
C ARG A 160 15.17 -8.14 -2.80
N ARG A 161 16.07 -7.44 -3.50
CA ARG A 161 16.33 -6.02 -3.31
C ARG A 161 16.36 -5.36 -4.68
N VAL A 162 15.44 -4.44 -4.90
CA VAL A 162 15.28 -3.74 -6.16
C VAL A 162 15.39 -2.25 -5.88
N LEU A 163 16.31 -1.57 -6.58
CA LEU A 163 16.46 -0.12 -6.52
C LEU A 163 15.92 0.47 -7.83
N VAL A 164 14.92 1.32 -7.72
CA VAL A 164 14.34 2.07 -8.84
C VAL A 164 14.86 3.50 -8.78
N LEU A 165 15.54 3.92 -9.86
CA LEU A 165 16.12 5.25 -10.00
C LEU A 165 15.46 6.02 -11.14
N THR A 166 15.07 7.27 -10.90
CA THR A 166 14.41 8.11 -11.91
C THR A 166 14.76 9.58 -11.79
N PHE A 167 14.73 10.31 -12.91
CA PHE A 167 14.80 11.77 -12.93
C PHE A 167 13.42 12.44 -12.75
N LYS A 168 12.34 11.66 -12.72
CA LYS A 168 10.96 12.16 -12.62
C LYS A 168 10.36 11.71 -11.28
N PRO A 169 10.44 12.51 -10.22
CA PRO A 169 9.86 12.15 -8.91
C PRO A 169 8.36 11.83 -8.99
N ALA A 170 7.61 12.58 -9.80
CA ALA A 170 6.15 12.44 -9.94
C ALA A 170 5.65 11.08 -10.46
N VAL A 171 6.53 10.14 -10.84
CA VAL A 171 6.11 8.78 -11.22
C VAL A 171 6.06 7.82 -10.03
N GLU A 172 6.49 8.25 -8.84
CA GLU A 172 6.55 7.44 -7.63
C GLU A 172 5.23 6.73 -7.34
N ASP A 173 4.11 7.47 -7.28
CA ASP A 173 2.80 6.91 -6.97
C ASP A 173 2.41 5.77 -7.93
N ALA A 174 2.78 5.88 -9.20
CA ALA A 174 2.52 4.84 -10.18
C ALA A 174 3.38 3.59 -9.95
N TRP A 175 4.63 3.75 -9.48
CA TRP A 175 5.48 2.62 -9.10
C TRP A 175 5.02 1.93 -7.83
N GLN A 176 4.58 2.70 -6.84
CA GLN A 176 3.99 2.17 -5.64
C GLN A 176 2.69 1.41 -5.94
N THR A 177 1.78 2.04 -6.70
CA THR A 177 0.48 1.46 -7.01
C THR A 177 0.63 0.14 -7.77
N ASP A 178 1.42 0.09 -8.85
CA ASP A 178 1.65 -1.14 -9.64
C ASP A 178 2.21 -2.30 -8.78
N LEU A 179 2.94 -2.00 -7.70
CA LEU A 179 3.43 -3.02 -6.78
C LEU A 179 2.34 -3.46 -5.80
N GLU A 180 1.65 -2.51 -5.16
CA GLU A 180 0.65 -2.74 -4.12
C GLU A 180 -0.70 -3.28 -4.64
N SER A 181 -1.01 -3.11 -5.92
CA SER A 181 -2.31 -3.47 -6.52
C SER A 181 -2.35 -4.88 -7.12
N HIS A 182 -1.20 -5.46 -7.48
CA HIS A 182 -1.15 -6.65 -8.33
C HIS A 182 -0.79 -7.93 -7.57
N VAL A 183 -1.57 -9.00 -7.74
CA VAL A 183 -1.44 -10.26 -6.97
C VAL A 183 -0.09 -10.93 -7.09
N ASP A 184 0.60 -10.71 -8.21
CA ASP A 184 1.94 -11.27 -8.42
C ASP A 184 3.00 -10.76 -7.45
N PHE A 185 2.76 -9.60 -6.83
CA PHE A 185 3.71 -8.95 -5.91
C PHE A 185 3.21 -8.96 -4.47
N ASP A 186 2.30 -9.88 -4.14
CA ASP A 186 1.87 -10.06 -2.77
C ASP A 186 3.06 -10.34 -1.84
N GLY A 187 3.05 -9.68 -0.68
CA GLY A 187 4.15 -9.68 0.29
C GLY A 187 5.38 -8.82 -0.08
N TRP A 188 5.42 -8.18 -1.25
CA TRP A 188 6.50 -7.24 -1.58
C TRP A 188 6.33 -5.94 -0.79
N GLN A 189 7.45 -5.38 -0.31
CA GLN A 189 7.45 -4.12 0.44
C GLN A 189 7.92 -2.97 -0.47
N TYR A 190 7.26 -1.82 -0.36
CA TYR A 190 7.65 -0.59 -1.04
C TYR A 190 8.26 0.41 -0.06
N LEU A 191 9.38 1.01 -0.44
CA LEU A 191 10.03 2.08 0.31
C LEU A 191 10.37 3.24 -0.63
N SER A 192 10.32 4.45 -0.08
CA SER A 192 10.83 5.67 -0.70
C SER A 192 11.15 6.72 0.36
N ARG A 193 11.83 7.81 -0.02
CA ARG A 193 12.11 8.93 0.89
C ARG A 193 10.84 9.62 1.40
N SER A 194 9.81 9.69 0.57
CA SER A 194 8.51 10.32 0.89
C SER A 194 7.58 9.41 1.67
N SER A 195 7.74 8.07 1.58
CA SER A 195 6.93 7.08 2.30
C SER A 195 7.11 7.08 3.82
N GLY A 196 8.08 7.84 4.36
CA GLY A 196 8.33 7.95 5.81
C GLY A 196 8.75 6.63 6.49
N SER A 197 8.94 5.57 5.71
CA SER A 197 9.19 4.22 6.22
C SER A 197 10.67 4.06 6.57
N ASP A 198 10.95 3.75 7.83
CA ASP A 198 12.31 3.47 8.31
C ASP A 198 12.86 2.22 7.61
N PRO A 199 13.95 2.32 6.81
CA PRO A 199 14.55 1.18 6.12
C PRO A 199 15.02 0.06 7.06
N THR A 200 15.12 0.30 8.36
CA THR A 200 15.46 -0.71 9.36
C THR A 200 14.27 -1.60 9.76
N GLN A 201 13.04 -1.18 9.45
CA GLN A 201 11.80 -1.87 9.84
C GLN A 201 11.28 -2.86 8.79
N ILE A 202 11.94 -2.99 7.64
CA ILE A 202 11.54 -3.95 6.62
C ILE A 202 11.73 -5.41 7.07
N ASP A 203 10.79 -6.27 6.69
CA ASP A 203 11.00 -7.71 6.75
C ASP A 203 12.11 -8.09 5.76
N ARG A 204 13.25 -8.52 6.29
CA ARG A 204 14.40 -8.89 5.47
C ARG A 204 14.16 -10.15 4.64
N ALA A 205 13.20 -10.99 5.03
CA ALA A 205 12.84 -12.21 4.31
C ALA A 205 12.03 -11.91 3.03
N GLN A 206 11.30 -10.81 3.00
CA GLN A 206 10.46 -10.43 1.85
C GLN A 206 11.22 -9.60 0.81
N PRO A 207 10.80 -9.62 -0.46
CA PRO A 207 11.31 -8.70 -1.48
C PRO A 207 10.99 -7.24 -1.13
N VAL A 208 11.94 -6.35 -1.42
CA VAL A 208 11.79 -4.91 -1.17
C VAL A 208 12.16 -4.12 -2.41
N VAL A 209 11.30 -3.19 -2.78
CA VAL A 209 11.54 -2.16 -3.79
C VAL A 209 11.80 -0.84 -3.08
N TYR A 210 12.97 -0.25 -3.33
CA TYR A 210 13.27 1.11 -2.93
C TYR A 210 13.19 2.03 -4.15
N PHE A 211 12.34 3.05 -4.09
CA PHE A 211 12.24 4.08 -5.09
C PHE A 211 12.98 5.34 -4.64
N GLY A 212 13.88 5.85 -5.49
CA GLY A 212 14.57 7.11 -5.26
C GLY A 212 14.68 7.91 -6.55
N SER A 213 14.35 9.21 -6.49
CA SER A 213 14.72 10.09 -7.58
C SER A 213 16.21 10.45 -7.48
N PHE A 214 16.82 10.82 -8.60
CA PHE A 214 18.21 11.32 -8.58
C PHE A 214 18.35 12.58 -7.72
N GLN A 215 17.32 13.42 -7.65
CA GLN A 215 17.30 14.58 -6.76
C GLN A 215 17.36 14.15 -5.29
N ASP A 216 16.63 13.08 -4.92
CA ASP A 216 16.62 12.56 -3.54
C ASP A 216 17.95 11.94 -3.12
N LEU A 217 18.66 11.31 -4.06
CA LEU A 217 19.84 10.50 -3.79
C LEU A 217 21.16 11.23 -3.99
N LEU A 218 21.20 12.23 -4.87
CA LEU A 218 22.42 13.00 -5.14
C LEU A 218 22.53 14.26 -4.27
N GLY A 219 21.42 14.74 -3.71
CA GLY A 219 21.40 15.92 -2.85
C GLY A 219 21.73 17.21 -3.62
N HIS A 220 20.83 18.19 -3.52
CA HIS A 220 21.35 19.54 -3.29
C HIS A 220 21.77 19.56 -1.83
N ASP A 221 23.02 19.92 -1.56
CA ASP A 221 23.42 20.41 -0.25
C ASP A 221 22.41 21.48 0.19
N ALA A 222 22.15 21.59 1.49
CA ALA A 222 21.40 22.71 2.07
C ALA A 222 22.13 24.07 1.96
N ALA A 223 23.00 24.21 0.96
CA ALA A 223 23.70 25.40 0.54
C ALA A 223 23.55 25.51 -0.99
N GLY A 224 22.39 26.01 -1.42
CA GLY A 224 22.05 26.30 -2.81
C GLY A 224 20.65 26.85 -2.91
#